data_AF-A0A810Q895-F1
#
_entry.id   AF-A0A810Q895-F1
#
_cell.length_a   1.000
_cell.length_b   1.000
_cell.length_c   1.000
_cell.angle_alpha   90.00
_cell.angle_beta   90.00
_cell.angle_gamma   90.00
#
_symmetry.space_group_name_H-M   'P 1'
#
loop_
_entity.id
_entity.type
_entity.pdbx_description
1 polymer ?
#
loop_
_entity_poly.entity_id
_entity_poly.type
_entity_poly.pdbx_seq_one_letter_code
_entity_poly.pdbx_strand_id
1 'polypeptide(L)' 'MFSCSFGPWTLEFTREYRIVQDATTAVVIDDERTALVLVSLTSNGNICIERTYYAMICEIDAAAHKVTFHVTDDIA' A
#
# COMPACT_ATOMS: atom_id res chain seq x y z
N MET A 1 2.06 -9.60 -9.47
CA MET A 1 2.63 -8.85 -8.34
C MET A 1 3.15 -7.53 -8.86
N PHE A 2 2.64 -6.43 -8.33
CA PHE A 2 2.96 -5.06 -8.71
C PHE A 2 3.64 -4.37 -7.53
N SER A 3 4.71 -3.62 -7.76
CA SER A 3 5.44 -2.96 -6.69
C SER A 3 5.72 -1.50 -7.02
N CYS A 4 5.73 -0.66 -5.99
CA CYS A 4 6.15 0.73 -6.11
C CYS A 4 6.99 1.18 -4.91
N SER A 5 7.97 2.04 -5.17
CA SER A 5 8.72 2.71 -4.11
C SER A 5 7.91 3.86 -3.51
N PHE A 6 7.94 3.99 -2.18
CA PHE A 6 7.34 5.08 -1.42
C PHE A 6 8.26 5.48 -0.25
N GLY A 7 9.09 6.51 -0.48
CA GLY A 7 10.17 6.86 0.45
C GLY A 7 11.13 5.67 0.66
N PRO A 8 11.45 5.30 1.91
CA PRO A 8 12.28 4.12 2.19
C PRO A 8 11.51 2.80 2.03
N TRP A 9 10.19 2.84 1.84
CA TRP A 9 9.35 1.66 1.79
C TRP A 9 9.12 1.18 0.36
N THR A 10 8.90 -0.12 0.22
CA THR A 10 8.34 -0.73 -0.99
C THR A 10 6.92 -1.21 -0.68
N LEU A 11 5.95 -0.80 -1.50
CA LEU A 11 4.58 -1.28 -1.43
C LEU A 11 4.40 -2.37 -2.50
N GLU A 12 3.95 -3.56 -2.11
CA GLU A 12 3.67 -4.68 -3.00
C GLU A 12 2.17 -5.02 -3.00
N PHE A 13 1.63 -5.27 -4.18
CA PHE A 13 0.23 -5.59 -4.42
C PHE A 13 0.12 -6.86 -5.26
N THR A 14 -0.92 -7.66 -5.04
CA THR A 14 -1.15 -8.90 -5.81
C THR A 14 -1.47 -8.62 -7.29
N ARG A 15 -2.13 -7.50 -7.56
CA ARG A 15 -2.51 -7.00 -8.89
C ARG A 15 -2.03 -5.57 -9.14
N GLU A 16 -2.09 -5.14 -10.39
CA GLU A 16 -1.73 -3.78 -10.78
C GLU A 16 -2.82 -2.79 -10.34
N TYR A 17 -2.38 -1.68 -9.74
CA TYR A 17 -3.25 -0.59 -9.30
C TYR A 17 -2.69 0.74 -9.78
N ARG A 18 -3.56 1.74 -9.88
CA ARG A 18 -3.11 3.11 -10.09
C ARG A 18 -2.67 3.68 -8.75
N ILE A 19 -1.46 4.23 -8.70
CA ILE A 19 -0.94 4.89 -7.50
C ILE A 19 -0.70 6.36 -7.81
N VAL A 20 -1.29 7.23 -6.99
CA VAL A 20 -1.06 8.67 -7.00
C VAL A 20 -0.33 9.02 -5.71
N GLN A 21 0.86 9.59 -5.80
CA GLN A 21 1.69 9.85 -4.63
C GLN A 21 2.42 11.19 -4.72
N ASP A 22 2.71 11.76 -3.55
CA ASP A 22 3.67 12.84 -3.35
C ASP A 22 4.84 12.37 -2.48
N ALA A 23 5.59 13.30 -1.87
CA ALA A 23 6.75 12.98 -1.05
C ALA A 23 6.43 12.20 0.24
N THR A 24 5.19 12.31 0.74
CA THR A 24 4.81 11.84 2.08
C THR A 24 3.48 11.11 2.14
N THR A 25 2.70 11.12 1.05
CA THR A 25 1.40 10.45 0.96
C THR A 25 1.26 9.69 -0.36
N ALA A 26 0.53 8.58 -0.33
CA ALA A 26 0.17 7.82 -1.51
C ALA A 26 -1.28 7.33 -1.40
N VAL A 27 -1.98 7.33 -2.53
CA VAL A 27 -3.34 6.81 -2.67
C VAL A 27 -3.29 5.71 -3.72
N VAL A 28 -3.75 4.52 -3.33
CA VAL A 28 -3.92 3.37 -4.23
C VAL A 28 -5.37 3.36 -4.71
N ILE A 29 -5.54 3.29 -6.02
CA ILE A 29 -6.82 3.44 -6.71
C ILE A 29 -7.03 2.21 -7.61
N ASP A 30 -8.22 1.63 -7.55
CA ASP A 30 -8.60 0.51 -8.41
C ASP A 30 -9.03 0.96 -9.83
N ASP A 31 -9.47 -0.01 -10.62
CA ASP A 31 -10.00 0.17 -11.96
C ASP A 31 -11.31 0.97 -12.00
N GLU A 32 -12.14 0.85 -10.96
CA GLU A 32 -13.38 1.63 -10.77
C GLU A 32 -13.14 3.06 -10.27
N ARG A 33 -11.88 3.44 -10.03
CA ARG A 33 -11.45 4.74 -9.48
C ARG A 33 -11.78 4.94 -8.01
N THR A 34 -11.98 3.86 -7.28
CA THR A 34 -12.18 3.86 -5.83
C THR A 34 -10.83 3.88 -5.12
N ALA A 35 -10.69 4.74 -4.11
CA ALA A 35 -9.53 4.71 -3.23
C ALA A 35 -9.60 3.45 -2.37
N LEU A 36 -8.54 2.65 -2.41
CA LEU A 36 -8.43 1.38 -1.70
C LEU A 36 -7.60 1.50 -0.41
N VAL A 37 -6.46 2.18 -0.53
CA VAL A 37 -5.48 2.36 0.54
C VAL A 37 -4.96 3.78 0.51
N LEU A 38 -4.90 4.40 1.68
CA LEU A 38 -4.16 5.63 1.91
C LEU A 38 -2.90 5.26 2.70
N VAL A 39 -1.76 5.74 2.23
CA VAL A 39 -0.47 5.53 2.87
C VAL A 39 0.14 6.90 3.18
N SER A 40 0.75 7.05 4.34
CA SER A 40 1.55 8.23 4.65
C SER A 40 2.84 7.88 5.38
N LEU A 41 3.83 8.77 5.30
CA LEU A 41 5.06 8.69 6.07
C LEU A 41 5.03 9.72 7.18
N THR A 42 5.29 9.25 8.39
CA THR A 42 5.63 10.15 9.50
C THR A 42 7.01 10.79 9.28
N SER A 43 7.30 11.87 9.98
CA SER A 43 8.63 12.53 9.95
C SER A 43 9.79 11.61 10.30
N ASN A 44 9.53 10.54 11.05
CA ASN A 44 10.54 9.56 11.47
C ASN A 44 10.66 8.38 10.51
N GLY A 45 9.98 8.42 9.36
CA GLY A 45 10.04 7.37 8.34
C GLY A 45 9.12 6.17 8.60
N ASN A 46 8.35 6.16 9.69
CA ASN A 46 7.33 5.14 9.91
C ASN A 46 6.21 5.28 8.88
N ILE A 47 5.71 4.14 8.40
CA ILE A 47 4.58 4.05 7.49
C ILE A 47 3.26 3.99 8.26
N CYS A 48 2.29 4.79 7.84
CA CYS A 48 0.92 4.75 8.30
C CYS A 48 0.02 4.28 7.15
N ILE A 49 -0.92 3.39 7.45
CA ILE A 49 -1.75 2.73 6.45
C ILE A 49 -3.20 2.80 6.91
N GLU A 50 -4.07 3.33 6.06
CA GLU A 50 -5.52 3.31 6.21
C GLU A 50 -6.15 2.55 5.04
N ARG A 51 -6.98 1.56 5.36
CA ARG A 51 -7.75 0.77 4.37
C ARG A 51 -9.15 1.38 4.28
N THR A 52 -9.59 1.73 3.08
CA THR A 52 -10.78 2.58 2.90
C THR A 52 -11.96 1.87 2.25
N TYR A 53 -11.75 0.76 1.51
CA TYR A 53 -12.82 0.10 0.77
C TYR A 53 -12.92 -1.41 1.01
N TYR A 54 -11.95 -2.21 0.53
CA TYR A 54 -11.97 -3.66 0.70
C TYR A 54 -11.23 -4.15 1.95
N ALA A 55 -11.63 -5.33 2.44
CA ALA A 55 -10.84 -6.06 3.41
C ALA A 55 -9.51 -6.48 2.76
N MET A 56 -8.42 -5.92 3.28
CA MET A 56 -7.06 -6.26 2.87
C MET A 56 -6.22 -6.60 4.08
N ILE A 57 -5.39 -7.62 3.97
CA ILE A 57 -4.37 -7.93 4.98
C ILE A 57 -3.09 -7.19 4.59
N CYS A 58 -2.51 -6.46 5.54
CA CYS A 58 -1.25 -5.76 5.36
C CYS A 58 -0.17 -6.53 6.12
N GLU A 59 0.79 -7.08 5.39
CA GLU A 59 1.96 -7.73 5.95
C GLU A 59 3.12 -6.72 5.93
N ILE A 60 3.75 -6.50 7.08
CA ILE A 60 4.83 -5.51 7.23
C ILE A 60 6.12 -6.24 7.56
N ASP A 61 7.10 -6.17 6.66
CA ASP A 61 8.49 -6.53 6.92
C ASP A 61 9.29 -5.24 7.15
N ALA A 62 9.47 -4.91 8.44
CA ALA A 62 10.20 -3.71 8.83
C ALA A 62 11.71 -3.79 8.55
N ALA A 63 12.28 -4.99 8.51
CA ALA A 63 13.71 -5.14 8.20
C ALA A 63 13.98 -4.85 6.72
N ALA A 64 13.11 -5.35 5.84
CA ALA A 64 13.17 -5.09 4.42
C ALA A 64 12.54 -3.74 3.99
N HIS A 65 11.95 -2.99 4.91
CA HIS A 65 11.12 -1.81 4.63
C HIS A 65 10.07 -2.09 3.55
N LYS A 66 9.30 -3.16 3.74
CA LYS A 66 8.32 -3.62 2.75
C LYS A 66 6.95 -3.81 3.36
N VAL A 67 5.92 -3.43 2.62
CA VAL A 67 4.53 -3.71 2.95
C VAL A 67 3.88 -4.45 1.79
N THR A 68 3.33 -5.63 2.07
CA THR A 68 2.57 -6.42 1.10
C THR A 68 1.08 -6.31 1.40
N PHE A 69 0.29 -5.94 0.40
CA PHE A 69 -1.16 -5.84 0.47
C PHE A 69 -1.78 -7.06 -0.20
N HIS A 70 -2.45 -7.86 0.61
CA HIS A 70 -3.15 -9.07 0.19
C HIS A 70 -4.65 -8.83 0.19
N VAL A 71 -5.31 -9.17 -0.91
CA VAL A 71 -6.78 -9.23 -0.94
C VAL A 71 -7.20 -10.48 -0.17
N THR A 72 -8.21 -10.38 0.70
CA THR A 72 -8.60 -11.50 1.57
C THR A 72 -9.03 -12.74 0.80
N ASP A 73 -9.59 -12.58 -0.40
CA ASP A 73 -10.00 -13.69 -1.26
C ASP A 73 -8.81 -14.52 -1.76
N ASP A 74 -7.59 -13.96 -1.73
CA ASP A 74 -6.36 -14.60 -2.20
C ASP A 74 -5.60 -15.32 -1.07
N ILE A 75 -6.04 -15.22 0.20
CA ILE A 75 -5.40 -15.87 1.36
C ILE A 75 -6.24 -17.12 1.73
N ALA A 76 -5.90 -18.25 1.12
CA ALA A 76 -6.44 -19.57 1.44
C ALA A 76 -5.51 -20.37 2.36
#